data_AF-A0A656Q9K2-F1
#
_entry.id   AF-A0A656Q9K2-F1
#
_cell.length_a   1.000
_cell.length_b   1.000
_cell.length_c   1.000
_cell.angle_alpha   90.00
_cell.angle_beta   90.00
_cell.angle_gamma   90.00
#
_symmetry.space_group_name_H-M   'P 1'
#
loop_
_entity.id
_entity.type
_entity.pdbx_description
1 polymer ?
#
loop_
_entity_poly.entity_id
_entity_poly.type
_entity_poly.pdbx_seq_one_letter_code
_entity_poly.pdbx_strand_id
1 'polypeptide(L)'
;MSARKDGGPAFPSQETTQAPAHAYGPFVHNGPSFPVAVVTKNHEGMTLRDYFAAKALQAIIQTDGPNRNAQFDEADANRAYKYADAMLRAREAS
;
A
#
# COMPACT_ATOMS: atom_id res chain seq x y z
N MET A 1 -14.91 9.79 -12.08
CA MET A 1 -14.61 8.93 -10.91
C MET A 1 -13.62 9.68 -10.04
N SER A 2 -14.03 10.12 -8.86
CA SER A 2 -13.19 10.95 -7.98
C SER A 2 -11.94 10.17 -7.57
N ALA A 3 -10.76 10.76 -7.77
CA ALA A 3 -9.50 10.19 -7.30
C ALA A 3 -9.62 9.95 -5.79
N ARG A 4 -9.58 8.68 -5.36
CA ARG A 4 -9.55 8.32 -3.95
C ARG A 4 -8.28 8.91 -3.36
N LYS A 5 -8.40 9.76 -2.33
CA LYS A 5 -7.25 10.27 -1.56
C LYS A 5 -6.73 9.18 -0.62
N ASP A 6 -6.14 8.16 -1.20
CA ASP A 6 -5.77 6.92 -0.50
C ASP A 6 -4.32 6.92 0.02
N GLY A 7 -3.53 7.94 -0.34
CA GLY A 7 -2.18 8.17 0.17
C GLY A 7 -1.10 7.28 -0.47
N GLY A 8 -1.45 6.52 -1.53
CA GLY A 8 -0.56 5.57 -2.19
C GLY A 8 -0.48 4.20 -1.50
N PRO A 9 0.40 3.29 -1.97
CA PRO A 9 0.53 1.95 -1.40
C PRO A 9 1.10 2.00 0.03
N ALA A 10 0.47 1.28 0.97
CA ALA A 10 0.91 1.18 2.35
C ALA A 10 2.28 0.47 2.48
N PHE A 11 2.50 -0.54 1.63
CA PHE A 11 3.75 -1.29 1.55
C PHE A 11 4.25 -1.26 0.11
N PRO A 12 5.23 -0.42 -0.22
CA PRO A 12 5.78 -0.37 -1.57
C PRO A 12 6.65 -1.61 -1.83
N SER A 13 6.18 -2.55 -2.64
CA SER A 13 7.02 -3.63 -3.18
C SER A 13 7.57 -3.24 -4.54
N GLN A 14 8.83 -2.80 -4.57
CA GLN A 14 9.59 -2.70 -5.82
C GLN A 14 10.17 -4.08 -6.12
N GLU A 15 9.39 -4.98 -6.71
CA GLU A 15 9.95 -6.20 -7.30
C GLU A 15 10.63 -5.80 -8.62
N THR A 16 11.94 -5.56 -8.55
CA THR A 16 12.75 -5.35 -9.75
C THR A 16 13.08 -6.71 -10.33
N THR A 17 12.21 -7.23 -11.20
CA THR A 17 12.57 -8.39 -12.01
C THR A 17 13.47 -7.92 -13.13
N GLN A 18 14.78 -7.98 -12.89
CA GLN A 18 15.76 -7.83 -13.94
C GLN A 18 15.67 -9.08 -14.81
N ALA A 19 15.26 -8.94 -16.07
CA ALA A 19 15.25 -10.06 -17.00
C ALA A 19 16.65 -10.71 -17.00
N PRO A 20 16.77 -12.04 -16.87
CA PRO A 20 18.08 -12.68 -16.73
C PRO A 20 18.94 -12.36 -17.95
N ALA A 21 20.11 -11.76 -17.70
CA ALA A 21 21.09 -11.41 -18.73
C ALA A 21 21.55 -12.62 -19.58
N HIS A 22 21.21 -13.85 -19.15
CA HIS A 22 21.61 -15.11 -19.78
C HIS A 22 20.66 -15.62 -20.87
N ALA A 23 19.60 -14.90 -21.23
CA ALA A 23 18.76 -15.28 -22.39
C ALA A 23 19.46 -15.08 -23.75
N TYR A 24 20.63 -14.44 -23.78
CA TYR A 24 21.46 -14.32 -24.98
C TYR A 24 22.69 -15.23 -24.81
N GLY A 25 22.82 -16.20 -25.72
CA GLY A 25 23.88 -17.21 -25.73
C GLY A 25 25.32 -16.64 -25.80
N PRO A 26 26.35 -17.51 -25.83
CA PRO A 26 27.74 -17.21 -25.45
C PRO A 26 28.54 -16.28 -26.39
N PHE A 27 27.90 -15.45 -27.20
CA PHE A 27 28.57 -14.62 -28.21
C PHE A 27 28.17 -13.14 -28.12
N VAL A 28 28.64 -12.43 -27.10
CA VAL A 28 28.69 -10.96 -27.15
C VAL A 28 29.95 -10.43 -26.47
N HIS A 29 31.07 -10.50 -27.20
CA HIS A 29 32.21 -9.62 -26.95
C HIS A 29 32.05 -8.43 -27.91
N ASN A 30 31.68 -7.24 -27.39
CA ASN A 30 31.64 -5.95 -28.08
C ASN A 30 30.43 -5.64 -29.01
N GLY A 31 29.19 -5.92 -28.60
CA GLY A 31 27.97 -5.41 -29.23
C GLY A 31 27.30 -4.27 -28.43
N PRO A 32 26.48 -3.39 -29.04
CA PRO A 32 25.83 -2.29 -28.33
C PRO A 32 24.99 -2.81 -27.16
N SER A 33 25.22 -2.26 -25.97
CA SER A 33 24.47 -2.57 -24.76
C SER A 33 23.00 -2.20 -24.97
N PHE A 34 22.14 -3.18 -25.23
CA PHE A 34 20.70 -2.95 -25.21
C PHE A 34 20.28 -2.59 -23.77
N PRO A 35 19.47 -1.55 -23.56
CA PRO A 35 19.00 -1.21 -22.24
C PRO A 35 18.16 -2.36 -21.68
N VAL A 36 18.57 -2.89 -20.53
CA VAL A 36 17.79 -3.89 -19.80
C VAL A 36 16.48 -3.22 -19.41
N ALA A 37 15.36 -3.70 -19.97
CA ALA A 37 14.04 -3.24 -19.57
C ALA A 37 13.79 -3.69 -18.12
N VAL A 38 13.93 -2.77 -17.17
CA VAL A 38 13.51 -2.97 -15.80
C VAL A 38 11.99 -2.91 -15.79
N VAL A 39 11.35 -4.08 -15.70
CA VAL A 39 9.90 -4.15 -15.54
C VAL A 39 9.60 -4.03 -14.05
N THR A 40 9.13 -2.86 -13.63
CA THR A 40 8.59 -2.66 -12.29
C THR A 40 7.14 -3.17 -12.29
N LYS A 41 6.89 -4.30 -11.62
CA LYS A 41 5.53 -4.70 -11.28
C LYS A 41 5.10 -3.96 -10.02
N ASN A 42 4.23 -2.96 -10.18
CA ASN A 42 3.53 -2.37 -9.05
C ASN A 42 2.48 -3.36 -8.58
N HIS A 43 2.68 -3.96 -7.41
CA HIS A 43 1.63 -4.76 -6.79
C HIS A 43 0.53 -3.82 -6.26
N GLU A 44 -0.73 -4.17 -6.54
CA GLU A 44 -1.91 -3.52 -5.96
C GLU A 44 -2.00 -3.88 -4.47
N GLY A 45 -1.07 -3.37 -3.66
CA GLY A 45 -1.10 -3.53 -2.20
C GLY A 45 -2.25 -2.76 -1.56
N MET A 46 -2.43 -2.91 -0.25
CA MET A 46 -3.38 -2.11 0.53
C MET A 46 -3.01 -0.62 0.45
N THR A 47 -3.99 0.28 0.43
CA THR A 47 -3.70 1.72 0.44
C THR A 47 -3.24 2.18 1.82
N LEU A 48 -2.45 3.26 1.88
CA LEU A 48 -1.97 3.84 3.13
C LEU A 48 -3.14 4.24 4.04
N ARG A 49 -4.24 4.71 3.44
CA ARG A 49 -5.52 4.98 4.11
C ARG A 49 -6.07 3.74 4.82
N ASP A 50 -6.12 2.61 4.12
CA ASP A 50 -6.66 1.37 4.67
C ASP A 50 -5.78 0.83 5.80
N TYR A 51 -4.46 0.99 5.69
CA TYR A 51 -3.52 0.63 6.74
C TYR A 51 -3.74 1.45 8.02
N PHE A 52 -3.84 2.78 7.90
CA PHE A 52 -4.15 3.64 9.05
C PHE A 52 -5.51 3.33 9.66
N ALA A 53 -6.52 3.06 8.82
CA ALA A 53 -7.84 2.67 9.30
C ALA A 53 -7.77 1.34 10.07
N ALA A 54 -7.07 0.33 9.57
CA ALA A 54 -6.90 -0.95 10.25
C ALA A 54 -6.22 -0.77 11.63
N LYS A 55 -5.19 0.08 11.72
CA LYS A 55 -4.51 0.39 12.99
C LYS A 55 -5.44 1.11 13.98
N ALA A 56 -6.23 2.07 13.52
CA ALA A 56 -7.19 2.77 14.36
C ALA A 56 -8.31 1.83 14.84
N LEU A 57 -8.81 0.97 13.94
CA LEU A 57 -9.87 0.01 14.23
C LEU A 57 -9.46 -0.98 15.31
N GLN A 58 -8.20 -1.46 15.30
CA GLN A 58 -7.68 -2.34 16.35
C GLN A 58 -7.85 -1.72 17.76
N ALA A 59 -7.50 -0.45 17.92
CA ALA A 59 -7.62 0.26 19.20
C ALA A 59 -9.09 0.52 19.57
N ILE A 60 -9.92 0.88 18.59
CA ILE A 60 -11.36 1.11 18.79
C ILE A 60 -12.04 -0.17 19.29
N ILE A 61 -11.78 -1.31 18.65
CA ILE A 61 -12.36 -2.60 19.07
C ILE A 61 -11.92 -2.98 20.49
N GLN A 62 -10.65 -2.74 20.84
CA GLN A 62 -10.11 -3.09 22.15
C GLN A 62 -10.68 -2.26 23.30
N THR A 63 -11.04 -0.99 23.05
CA THR A 63 -11.44 -0.04 24.09
C THR A 63 -12.82 -0.34 24.69
N ASP A 64 -13.69 -1.00 23.94
CA ASP A 64 -15.12 -1.09 24.31
C ASP A 64 -15.51 -2.29 25.19
N GLY A 65 -14.53 -3.08 25.66
CA GLY A 65 -14.70 -4.03 26.76
C GLY A 65 -15.70 -5.19 26.51
N PRO A 66 -15.91 -6.06 27.51
CA PRO A 66 -16.72 -7.29 27.37
C PRO A 66 -18.24 -7.05 27.30
N ASN A 67 -18.72 -5.82 27.56
CA ASN A 67 -20.15 -5.46 27.56
C ASN A 67 -20.63 -4.90 26.22
N ARG A 68 -19.78 -4.88 25.19
CA ARG A 68 -20.20 -4.44 23.86
C ARG A 68 -21.12 -5.51 23.28
N ASN A 69 -22.35 -5.13 22.93
CA ASN A 69 -23.16 -5.94 22.04
C ASN A 69 -22.33 -6.15 20.77
N ALA A 70 -22.00 -7.41 20.44
CA ALA A 70 -21.06 -7.81 19.40
C ALA A 70 -21.53 -7.50 17.96
N GLN A 71 -22.28 -6.41 17.76
CA GLN A 71 -22.48 -5.84 16.45
C GLN A 71 -21.18 -5.13 16.06
N PHE A 72 -20.47 -5.74 15.12
CA PHE A 72 -19.47 -5.04 14.32
C PHE A 72 -20.14 -3.83 13.68
N ASP A 73 -19.98 -2.67 14.30
CA ASP A 73 -20.75 -1.48 13.94
C ASP A 73 -20.06 -0.74 12.79
N GLU A 74 -20.85 -0.35 11.80
CA GLU A 74 -20.44 0.58 10.74
C GLU A 74 -19.87 1.88 11.33
N ALA A 75 -20.30 2.26 12.55
CA ALA A 75 -19.75 3.38 13.30
C ALA A 75 -18.25 3.24 13.61
N ASP A 76 -17.75 2.04 13.94
CA ASP A 76 -16.33 1.82 14.27
C ASP A 76 -15.47 1.89 13.01
N ALA A 77 -15.94 1.29 11.91
CA ALA A 77 -15.30 1.43 10.61
C ALA A 77 -15.23 2.90 10.17
N ASN A 78 -16.34 3.64 10.30
CA ASN A 78 -16.40 5.06 9.98
C ASN A 78 -15.45 5.89 10.85
N ARG A 79 -15.34 5.59 12.15
CA ARG A 79 -14.39 6.23 13.05
C ARG A 79 -12.94 5.96 12.62
N ALA A 80 -12.61 4.72 12.31
CA ALA A 80 -11.29 4.32 11.86
C ALA A 80 -10.85 5.09 10.59
N TYR A 81 -11.73 5.18 9.59
CA TYR A 81 -11.44 5.94 8.37
C TYR A 81 -11.29 7.44 8.61
N LYS A 82 -12.04 8.03 9.57
CA LYS A 82 -11.85 9.45 9.94
C LYS A 82 -10.46 9.72 10.49
N TYR A 83 -9.90 8.81 11.30
CA TYR A 83 -8.52 8.91 11.77
C TYR A 83 -7.52 8.78 10.62
N ALA A 84 -7.72 7.81 9.72
CA ALA A 84 -6.87 7.65 8.54
C ALA A 84 -6.84 8.92 7.66
N ASP A 85 -8.01 9.48 7.38
CA ASP A 85 -8.13 10.71 6.59
C ASP A 85 -7.48 11.92 7.28
N ALA A 86 -7.50 11.96 8.62
CA ALA A 86 -6.82 13.00 9.39
C ALA A 86 -5.29 12.87 9.34
N MET A 87 -4.76 11.64 9.41
CA MET A 87 -3.33 11.37 9.28
C MET A 87 -2.80 11.75 7.88
N LEU A 88 -3.55 11.43 6.83
CA LEU A 88 -3.22 11.84 5.47
C LEU A 88 -3.22 13.36 5.31
N ARG A 89 -4.23 14.05 5.83
CA ARG A 89 -4.29 15.52 5.84
C ARG A 89 -3.12 16.15 6.60
N ALA A 90 -2.75 15.61 7.76
CA ALA A 90 -1.62 16.10 8.53
C ALA A 90 -0.29 15.97 7.77
N ARG A 91 -0.13 14.88 7.00
CA ARG A 91 1.02 14.67 6.13
C ARG A 91 1.06 15.66 4.96
N GLU A 92 -0.09 15.97 4.34
CA GLU A 92 -0.15 16.96 3.24
C GLU A 92 0.19 18.40 3.71
N ALA A 93 0.02 18.69 5.00
CA ALA A 93 0.29 20.00 5.59
C ALA A 93 1.71 20.17 6.14
N SER A 94 2.55 19.12 6.12
CA SER A 94 3.95 19.12 6.58
C SER A 94 4.91 19.18 5.40
#